data_AF-A0A2R4W052-F1
#
_entry.id   AF-A0A2R4W052-F1
#
_cell.length_a   1.000
_cell.length_b   1.000
_cell.length_c   1.000
_cell.angle_alpha   90.00
_cell.angle_beta   90.00
_cell.angle_gamma   90.00
#
_symmetry.space_group_name_H-M   'P 1'
#
loop_
_entity.id
_entity.type
_entity.pdbx_description
1 polymer ?
#
loop_
_entity_poly.entity_id
_entity_poly.type
_entity_poly.pdbx_seq_one_letter_code
_entity_poly.pdbx_strand_id
1 'polypeptide(L)'
;MEYLKAYTVIVILFFSLKEDKLSISEELSGQIVPLTRFGRAISELGINHIPAHSPQAKGRIERLWDTLQSRLTIKLRMSGIYTIEAANEFLPDFIKRFNQR
;
A
#
# COMPACT_ATOMS: atom_id res chain seq x y z
N MET A 1 11.27 6.44 -31.46
CA MET A 1 9.82 6.53 -31.25
C MET A 1 9.43 5.43 -30.27
N GLU A 2 9.97 5.43 -29.05
CA GLU A 2 9.62 6.31 -27.91
C GLU A 2 8.27 5.89 -27.28
N TYR A 3 8.28 5.82 -25.93
CA TYR A 3 7.18 5.52 -25.01
C TYR A 3 6.90 4.05 -24.63
N LEU A 4 7.80 3.47 -23.83
CA LEU A 4 7.42 2.73 -22.63
C LEU A 4 8.28 3.25 -21.48
N LYS A 5 7.98 4.47 -20.99
CA LYS A 5 8.32 4.81 -19.61
C LYS A 5 7.48 3.84 -18.77
N ALA A 6 8.08 2.72 -18.36
CA ALA A 6 7.53 1.89 -17.33
C ALA A 6 7.26 2.82 -16.13
N TYR A 7 5.99 3.14 -15.90
CA TYR A 7 5.56 3.80 -14.68
C TYR A 7 5.74 2.77 -13.58
N THR A 8 6.97 2.61 -13.11
CA THR A 8 7.30 1.68 -12.03
C THR A 8 6.64 2.22 -10.77
N VAL A 9 5.43 1.72 -10.49
CA VAL A 9 4.76 1.95 -9.22
C VAL A 9 5.51 1.09 -8.21
N ILE A 10 6.31 1.72 -7.35
CA ILE A 10 7.00 1.03 -6.28
C ILE A 10 6.03 0.93 -5.09
N VAL A 11 5.59 -0.29 -4.79
CA VAL A 11 4.78 -0.56 -3.60
C VAL A 11 5.72 -1.06 -2.49
N ILE A 12 5.67 -0.39 -1.34
CA ILE A 12 6.48 -0.74 -0.16
C ILE A 12 5.55 -1.37 0.88
N LEU A 13 5.65 -2.68 1.10
CA LEU A 13 4.82 -3.43 2.04
C LEU A 13 5.67 -4.27 3.01
N PHE A 14 5.09 -4.61 4.16
CA PHE A 14 5.63 -5.64 5.05
C PHE A 14 5.16 -7.01 4.58
N PHE A 15 6.07 -7.98 4.45
CA PHE A 15 5.66 -9.37 4.30
C PHE A 15 5.38 -9.98 5.68
N SER A 16 4.31 -10.76 5.77
CA SER A 16 4.24 -11.83 6.77
C SER A 16 4.89 -13.06 6.13
N LEU A 17 6.03 -13.49 6.68
CA LEU A 17 6.67 -14.76 6.33
C LEU A 17 5.83 -15.89 6.94
N LYS A 18 4.65 -16.18 6.38
CA LYS A 18 4.06 -17.49 6.59
C LYS A 18 4.61 -18.39 5.50
N GLU A 19 5.37 -19.39 5.93
CA GLU A 19 5.84 -20.49 5.09
C GLU A 19 4.63 -21.31 4.65
N ASP A 20 3.91 -20.84 3.63
CA ASP A 20 3.05 -21.73 2.86
C ASP A 20 3.95 -22.66 2.03
N LYS A 21 3.51 -23.90 1.82
CA LYS A 21 4.25 -24.87 1.00
C LYS A 21 4.02 -24.54 -0.48
N LEU A 22 5.09 -24.58 -1.28
CA LEU A 22 5.02 -24.46 -2.74
C LEU A 22 4.22 -25.61 -3.34
N SER A 23 3.50 -25.35 -4.43
CA SER A 23 2.97 -26.41 -5.27
C SER A 23 4.06 -26.97 -6.20
N ILE A 24 3.90 -28.22 -6.63
CA ILE A 24 4.82 -28.91 -7.55
C ILE A 24 5.07 -28.09 -8.83
N SER A 25 4.04 -27.41 -9.33
CA SER A 25 4.11 -26.54 -10.49
C SER A 25 4.99 -25.30 -10.26
N GLU A 26 4.93 -24.74 -9.06
CA GLU A 26 5.73 -23.56 -8.67
C GLU A 26 7.21 -23.94 -8.47
N GLU A 27 7.50 -25.11 -7.86
CA GLU A 27 8.86 -25.65 -7.76
C GLU A 27 9.50 -25.88 -9.13
N LEU A 28 8.75 -26.50 -10.06
CA LEU A 28 9.20 -26.73 -11.44
C LEU A 28 9.44 -25.43 -12.23
N SER A 29 8.78 -24.34 -11.84
CA SER A 29 9.00 -22.99 -12.40
C SER A 29 10.18 -22.24 -11.76
N GLY A 30 10.85 -22.84 -10.76
CA GLY A 30 11.96 -22.24 -10.04
C GLY A 30 11.56 -21.23 -8.96
N GLN A 31 10.28 -21.22 -8.52
CA GLN A 31 9.87 -20.37 -7.40
C GLN A 31 10.38 -20.93 -6.08
N ILE A 32 11.02 -20.05 -5.29
CA ILE A 32 11.65 -20.40 -4.00
C ILE A 32 10.68 -20.12 -2.83
N VAL A 33 9.68 -19.27 -3.04
CA VAL A 33 8.68 -18.88 -2.03
C VAL A 33 7.32 -18.71 -2.73
N PRO A 34 6.22 -19.27 -2.19
CA PRO A 34 4.93 -19.11 -2.81
C PRO A 34 4.46 -17.66 -2.68
N LEU A 35 4.05 -17.08 -3.81
CA LEU A 35 3.50 -15.73 -3.81
C LEU A 35 2.11 -15.74 -3.17
N THR A 36 1.91 -14.82 -2.22
CA THR A 36 0.57 -14.51 -1.70
C THR A 36 -0.36 -14.13 -2.85
N ARG A 37 -1.69 -14.24 -2.67
CA ARG A 37 -2.67 -13.79 -3.69
C ARG A 37 -2.40 -12.34 -4.15
N PHE A 38 -1.95 -11.50 -3.22
CA PHE A 38 -1.55 -10.13 -3.50
C PHE A 38 -0.23 -10.05 -4.30
N GLY A 39 0.78 -10.85 -3.94
CA GLY A 39 2.05 -10.93 -4.67
C GLY A 39 1.87 -11.37 -6.12
N ARG A 40 0.95 -12.33 -6.37
CA ARG A 40 0.55 -12.74 -7.72
C ARG A 40 -0.09 -11.59 -8.50
N ALA A 41 -1.10 -10.92 -7.92
CA ALA A 41 -1.77 -9.80 -8.57
C ALA A 41 -0.81 -8.66 -8.94
N ILE A 42 0.13 -8.31 -8.05
CA ILE A 42 1.16 -7.31 -8.34
C ILE A 42 2.08 -7.74 -9.48
N SER A 43 2.52 -9.02 -9.48
CA SER A 43 3.36 -9.57 -10.55
C SER A 43 2.63 -9.59 -11.89
N GLU A 44 1.35 -9.94 -11.92
CA GLU A 44 0.51 -9.93 -13.13
C GLU A 44 0.35 -8.51 -13.69
N LEU A 45 0.28 -7.51 -12.82
CA LEU A 45 0.19 -6.09 -13.21
C LEU A 45 1.55 -5.48 -13.64
N GLY A 46 2.64 -6.26 -13.62
CA GLY A 46 3.98 -5.76 -13.95
C GLY A 46 4.53 -4.75 -12.93
N ILE A 47 4.00 -4.74 -11.71
CA ILE A 47 4.39 -3.83 -10.64
C ILE A 47 5.58 -4.45 -9.91
N ASN A 48 6.70 -3.72 -9.87
CA ASN A 48 7.88 -4.19 -9.13
C ASN A 48 7.71 -3.94 -7.63
N HIS A 49 7.76 -5.02 -6.85
CA HIS A 49 7.62 -4.96 -5.40
C HIS A 49 8.98 -4.92 -4.71
N ILE A 50 9.19 -3.96 -3.81
CA ILE A 50 10.40 -3.88 -2.98
C ILE A 50 10.00 -4.16 -1.54
N PRO A 51 10.39 -5.31 -0.96
CA PRO A 51 10.05 -5.64 0.41
C PRO A 51 10.70 -4.65 1.38
N ALA A 52 9.90 -4.07 2.27
CA ALA A 52 10.43 -3.33 3.41
C ALA A 52 10.50 -4.25 4.62
N HIS A 53 11.73 -4.55 5.04
CA HIS A 53 12.01 -5.35 6.23
C HIS A 53 12.06 -4.52 7.52
N SER A 54 11.85 -3.20 7.43
CA SER A 54 11.80 -2.29 8.58
C SER A 54 10.89 -1.09 8.34
N PRO A 55 10.33 -0.45 9.40
CA PRO A 55 9.63 0.82 9.29
C PRO A 55 10.48 1.93 8.65
N GLN A 56 11.79 1.93 8.90
CA GLN A 56 12.72 2.89 8.30
C GLN A 56 12.82 2.73 6.77
N ALA A 57 12.72 1.49 6.27
CA ALA A 57 12.64 1.21 4.83
C ALA A 57 11.33 1.69 4.18
N LYS A 58 10.30 1.97 4.99
CA LYS A 58 9.02 2.57 4.58
C LYS A 58 9.00 4.11 4.63
N GLY A 59 10.14 4.75 4.88
CA GLY A 59 10.29 6.18 5.20
C GLY A 59 9.22 7.17 4.70
N ARG A 60 8.99 7.32 3.39
CA ARG A 60 8.02 8.29 2.85
C ARG A 60 6.58 7.97 3.27
N ILE A 61 6.19 6.70 3.26
CA ILE A 61 4.83 6.30 3.60
C ILE A 61 4.59 6.45 5.11
N GLU A 62 5.58 6.13 5.96
CA GLU A 62 5.48 6.33 7.42
C GLU A 62 5.32 7.83 7.78
N ARG A 63 6.11 8.73 7.16
CA ARG A 63 5.98 10.18 7.37
C ARG A 63 4.62 10.72 6.94
N LEU A 64 4.10 10.21 5.82
CA LEU A 64 2.77 10.55 5.33
C LEU A 64 1.70 10.10 6.32
N TRP A 65 1.79 8.86 6.81
CA TRP A 65 0.82 8.29 7.75
C TRP A 65 0.78 9.04 9.07
N ASP A 66 1.95 9.38 9.64
CA ASP A 66 2.04 10.16 10.88
C ASP A 66 1.32 11.52 10.76
N THR A 67 1.54 12.20 9.63
CA THR A 67 0.91 13.49 9.34
C THR A 67 -0.59 13.37 9.05
N LEU A 68 -0.98 12.36 8.27
CA LEU A 68 -2.36 12.15 7.84
C LEU A 68 -3.25 11.76 9.02
N GLN A 69 -2.83 10.78 9.83
CA GLN A 69 -3.62 10.28 10.97
C GLN A 69 -3.81 11.35 12.03
N SER A 70 -2.75 12.10 12.34
CA SER A 70 -2.80 13.23 13.28
C SER A 70 -3.79 14.30 12.81
N ARG A 71 -3.74 14.69 11.54
CA ARG A 71 -4.61 15.74 10.98
C ARG A 71 -6.06 15.28 10.78
N LEU A 72 -6.27 14.04 10.34
CA LEU A 72 -7.60 13.48 10.14
C LEU A 72 -8.39 13.47 11.46
N THR A 73 -7.76 13.03 12.55
CA THR A 73 -8.39 13.00 13.88
C THR A 73 -8.83 14.40 14.32
N ILE A 74 -7.98 15.41 14.12
CA ILE A 74 -8.32 16.80 14.43
C ILE A 74 -9.50 17.27 13.57
N LYS A 75 -9.49 16.96 12.27
CA LYS A 75 -10.51 17.43 11.33
C LYS A 75 -11.88 16.77 11.54
N LEU A 76 -11.92 15.49 11.88
CA LEU A 76 -13.15 14.81 12.25
C LEU A 76 -13.75 15.45 13.52
N ARG A 77 -12.92 15.71 14.55
CA ARG A 77 -13.36 16.38 15.78
C ARG A 77 -13.86 17.80 15.52
N MET A 78 -13.15 18.59 14.72
CA MET A 78 -13.58 19.95 14.35
C MET A 78 -14.89 19.97 13.58
N SER A 79 -15.21 18.88 12.87
CA SER A 79 -16.44 18.75 12.08
C SER A 79 -17.57 18.10 12.86
N GLY A 80 -17.37 17.77 14.15
CA GLY A 80 -18.37 17.11 14.99
C GLY A 80 -18.74 15.70 14.53
N ILE A 81 -17.82 15.00 13.85
CA ILE A 81 -18.08 13.67 13.28
C ILE A 81 -17.73 12.59 14.33
N TYR A 82 -18.74 11.78 14.68
CA TYR A 82 -18.61 10.68 15.65
C TYR A 82 -19.14 9.33 15.13
N THR A 83 -19.66 9.29 13.90
CA THR A 83 -20.17 8.07 13.27
C THR A 83 -19.31 7.67 12.07
N ILE A 84 -19.30 6.38 11.75
CA ILE A 84 -18.54 5.83 10.63
C ILE A 84 -19.12 6.33 9.31
N GLU A 85 -20.44 6.45 9.24
CA GLU A 85 -21.17 6.91 8.05
C GLU A 85 -20.77 8.35 7.71
N ALA A 86 -20.83 9.26 8.68
CA ALA A 86 -20.44 10.66 8.48
C ALA A 86 -18.93 10.80 8.20
N ALA A 87 -18.09 9.93 8.76
CA ALA A 87 -16.67 9.89 8.44
C ALA A 87 -16.44 9.47 6.97
N ASN A 88 -17.17 8.46 6.49
CA ASN A 88 -17.08 7.99 5.11
C ASN A 88 -17.52 9.05 4.10
N GLU A 89 -18.54 9.86 4.42
CA GLU A 89 -18.94 11.00 3.59
C GLU A 89 -17.90 12.12 3.59
N PHE A 90 -17.24 12.36 4.72
CA PHE A 90 -16.24 13.41 4.88
C PHE A 90 -14.88 13.09 4.19
N LEU A 91 -14.47 11.82 4.22
CA LEU A 91 -13.13 11.39 3.83
C LEU A 91 -12.71 11.74 2.39
N PRO A 92 -13.55 11.54 1.34
CA PRO A 92 -13.15 11.83 -0.05
C PRO A 92 -12.73 13.29 -0.24
N ASP A 93 -13.52 14.20 0.33
CA ASP A 93 -13.30 15.64 0.27
C ASP A 93 -12.08 16.07 1.07
N PHE A 94 -11.88 15.47 2.25
CA PHE A 94 -10.69 15.70 3.06
C PHE A 94 -9.41 15.24 2.35
N ILE A 95 -9.40 14.04 1.77
CA ILE A 95 -8.25 13.48 1.05
C ILE A 95 -7.88 14.39 -0.13
N LYS A 96 -8.87 14.85 -0.89
CA LYS A 96 -8.64 15.78 -2.01
C LYS A 96 -7.94 17.06 -1.55
N ARG A 97 -8.42 17.68 -0.47
CA ARG A 97 -7.82 18.90 0.10
C ARG A 97 -6.45 18.64 0.74
N PHE A 98 -6.25 17.47 1.33
CA PHE A 98 -4.98 17.08 1.95
C PHE A 98 -3.88 16.91 0.89
N ASN A 99 -4.20 16.28 -0.25
CA ASN A 99 -3.25 16.03 -1.34
C ASN A 99 -2.92 17.28 -2.19
N GLN A 100 -3.64 18.38 -2.01
CA GLN A 100 -3.36 19.68 -2.67
C GLN A 100 -2.32 20.52 -1.92
N ARG A 101 -1.80 20.03 -0.80
CA ARG A 101 -0.79 20.69 0.05
C ARG A 101 0.54 19.97 -0.05
#